data_AF-A0A554VQL7-F1
#
_entry.id   AF-A0A554VQL7-F1
#
_cell.length_a   1.000
_cell.length_b   1.000
_cell.length_c   1.000
_cell.angle_alpha   90.00
_cell.angle_beta   90.00
_cell.angle_gamma   90.00
#
_symmetry.space_group_name_H-M   'P 1'
#
loop_
_entity.id
_entity.type
_entity.pdbx_description
1 polymer ?
#
loop_
_entity_poly.entity_id
_entity_poly.type
_entity_poly.pdbx_seq_one_letter_code
_entity_poly.pdbx_strand_id
1 'polypeptide(L)'
;METSTENLTDTIITFNVHYETLEEVITNLELGMGTMYKPIPIDGLVLKSFLGIPNIEPNTDIKIYLQTNTESNTESKATITYCKIQNVGKVFTIETQKSQTKSLNPWNIIFSFTTEDEEAGKFRTTPDGSLYVSPNPRMSDLVEITTQSEDVLPEGLTYISYSIIFSLFIESKGQSYYFRIDPLAKVSSNRPQK
;
A
#
# COMPACT_ATOMS: atom_id res chain seq x y z
N MET A 1 33.35 11.52 11.46
CA MET A 1 32.15 11.31 10.63
C MET A 1 31.04 10.96 11.59
N GLU A 2 30.27 11.96 11.98
CA GLU A 2 29.09 11.76 12.83
C GLU A 2 27.99 11.22 11.92
N THR A 3 27.65 9.95 12.08
CA THR A 3 26.42 9.38 11.54
C THR A 3 25.27 9.95 12.36
N SER A 4 24.66 11.02 11.88
CA SER A 4 23.36 11.50 12.37
C SER A 4 22.34 10.39 12.11
N THR A 5 22.00 9.65 13.16
CA THR A 5 20.86 8.73 13.18
C THR A 5 19.61 9.58 13.10
N GLU A 6 19.12 9.84 11.88
CA GLU A 6 17.79 10.43 11.71
C GLU A 6 16.77 9.46 12.30
N ASN A 7 15.93 9.95 13.22
CA ASN A 7 14.90 9.14 13.84
C ASN A 7 13.83 8.81 12.81
N LEU A 8 13.70 7.52 12.48
CA LEU A 8 12.61 7.01 11.66
C LEU A 8 11.27 7.27 12.38
N THR A 9 10.27 7.75 11.65
CA THR A 9 8.91 7.90 12.18
C THR A 9 8.03 6.77 11.69
N ASP A 10 7.07 6.33 12.51
CA ASP A 10 6.13 5.27 12.13
C ASP A 10 4.78 5.89 11.76
N THR A 11 4.25 5.53 10.59
CA THR A 11 2.86 5.82 10.20
C THR A 11 2.09 4.53 10.04
N ILE A 12 1.10 4.32 10.91
CA ILE A 12 0.26 3.13 10.90
C ILE A 12 -1.06 3.45 10.20
N ILE A 13 -1.37 2.70 9.16
CA ILE A 13 -2.60 2.81 8.38
C ILE A 13 -3.36 1.48 8.50
N THR A 14 -4.41 1.47 9.30
CA THR A 14 -5.29 0.32 9.47
C THR A 14 -6.56 0.44 8.63
N PHE A 15 -6.92 -0.67 7.99
CA PHE A 15 -8.18 -0.92 7.30
C PHE A 15 -8.94 -2.04 8.00
N ASN A 16 -10.06 -1.70 8.63
CA ASN A 16 -10.93 -2.65 9.32
C ASN A 16 -11.98 -3.18 8.34
N VAL A 17 -11.87 -4.45 8.02
CA VAL A 17 -12.74 -5.20 7.12
C VAL A 17 -13.84 -5.85 7.97
N HIS A 18 -15.09 -5.44 7.75
CA HIS A 18 -16.25 -6.02 8.44
C HIS A 18 -16.63 -7.34 7.78
N TYR A 19 -16.17 -8.45 8.38
CA TYR A 19 -16.38 -9.80 7.84
C TYR A 19 -17.86 -10.12 7.65
N GLU A 20 -18.67 -9.92 8.71
CA GLU A 20 -20.09 -10.27 8.69
C GLU A 20 -20.85 -9.52 7.58
N THR A 21 -20.59 -8.23 7.42
CA THR A 21 -21.19 -7.42 6.35
C THR A 21 -20.74 -7.90 4.96
N LEU A 22 -19.46 -8.26 4.80
CA LEU A 22 -18.96 -8.81 3.54
C LEU A 22 -19.59 -10.17 3.21
N GLU A 23 -19.71 -11.04 4.21
CA GLU A 23 -20.34 -12.34 4.06
C GLU A 23 -21.82 -12.20 3.69
N GLU A 24 -22.55 -11.29 4.34
CA GLU A 24 -23.93 -10.97 4.00
C GLU A 24 -24.05 -10.50 2.55
N VAL A 25 -23.20 -9.55 2.14
CA VAL A 25 -23.18 -9.00 0.78
C VAL A 25 -22.90 -10.09 -0.26
N ILE A 26 -21.92 -10.96 -0.03
CA ILE A 26 -21.56 -12.06 -0.94
C ILE A 26 -22.64 -13.14 -0.97
N THR A 27 -23.35 -13.34 0.13
CA THR A 27 -24.40 -14.34 0.21
C THR A 27 -25.66 -13.89 -0.52
N ASN A 28 -26.00 -12.61 -0.42
CA ASN A 28 -27.26 -12.07 -0.93
C ASN A 28 -27.14 -11.39 -2.30
N LEU A 29 -25.94 -11.05 -2.75
CA LEU A 29 -25.71 -10.45 -4.08
C LEU A 29 -24.98 -11.43 -5.00
N GLU A 30 -25.24 -11.32 -6.31
CA GLU A 30 -24.54 -12.08 -7.35
C GLU A 30 -23.12 -11.51 -7.60
N LEU A 31 -22.28 -11.56 -6.58
CA LEU A 31 -20.86 -11.24 -6.70
C LEU A 31 -20.09 -12.50 -7.09
N GLY A 32 -19.36 -12.44 -8.21
CA GLY A 32 -18.35 -13.45 -8.51
C GLY A 32 -17.23 -13.44 -7.47
N MET A 33 -16.41 -14.50 -7.41
CA MET A 33 -15.35 -14.66 -6.39
C MET A 33 -14.27 -13.56 -6.42
N GLY A 34 -14.21 -12.79 -7.51
CA GLY A 34 -13.07 -11.97 -7.84
C GLY A 34 -11.84 -12.82 -8.18
N THR A 35 -10.81 -12.15 -8.68
CA THR A 35 -9.48 -12.73 -8.85
C THR A 35 -8.45 -11.67 -8.46
N MET A 36 -7.17 -12.04 -8.33
CA MET A 36 -6.09 -11.08 -8.12
C MET A 36 -6.02 -9.99 -9.21
N TYR A 37 -6.53 -10.26 -10.42
CA TYR A 37 -6.55 -9.32 -11.54
C TYR A 37 -7.87 -8.55 -11.68
N LYS A 38 -8.96 -9.10 -11.16
CA LYS A 38 -10.28 -8.50 -11.14
C LYS A 38 -10.93 -8.72 -9.76
N PRO A 39 -10.39 -8.07 -8.71
CA PRO A 39 -10.90 -8.20 -7.35
C PRO A 39 -12.21 -7.44 -7.18
N ILE A 40 -12.97 -7.80 -6.15
CA ILE A 40 -14.23 -7.13 -5.79
C ILE A 40 -13.88 -5.83 -5.03
N PRO A 41 -14.27 -4.64 -5.52
CA PRO A 41 -14.02 -3.39 -4.83
C PRO A 41 -14.93 -3.28 -3.59
N ILE A 42 -14.35 -2.92 -2.45
CA ILE A 42 -15.06 -2.89 -1.16
C ILE A 42 -14.81 -1.62 -0.34
N ASP A 43 -14.34 -0.54 -0.96
CA ASP A 43 -14.01 0.72 -0.28
C ASP A 43 -15.10 1.24 0.67
N GLY A 44 -16.37 1.03 0.32
CA GLY A 44 -17.52 1.43 1.14
C GLY A 44 -17.84 0.51 2.31
N LEU A 45 -17.18 -0.65 2.42
CA LEU A 45 -17.39 -1.67 3.45
C LEU A 45 -16.21 -1.76 4.44
N VAL A 46 -15.26 -0.82 4.36
CA VAL A 46 -14.05 -0.81 5.17
C VAL A 46 -13.94 0.48 5.96
N LEU A 47 -13.68 0.37 7.26
CA LEU A 47 -13.37 1.52 8.10
C LEU A 47 -11.87 1.82 8.05
N LYS A 48 -11.53 3.08 7.82
CA LYS A 48 -10.16 3.57 7.70
C LYS A 48 -9.76 4.26 9.00
N SER A 49 -8.53 4.02 9.47
CA SER A 49 -7.96 4.67 10.67
C SER A 49 -7.66 6.17 10.52
N PHE A 50 -7.85 6.73 9.33
CA PHE A 50 -7.57 8.12 9.00
C PHE A 50 -8.77 8.80 8.36
N LEU A 51 -8.81 10.13 8.44
CA LEU A 51 -9.79 10.97 7.77
C LEU A 51 -9.16 11.64 6.54
N GLY A 52 -9.87 11.63 5.41
CA GLY A 52 -9.42 12.28 4.18
C GLY A 52 -8.25 11.56 3.51
N ILE A 53 -7.26 12.33 3.07
CA ILE A 53 -6.04 11.83 2.41
C ILE A 53 -4.88 11.95 3.41
N PRO A 54 -4.28 10.83 3.87
CA PRO A 54 -3.21 10.85 4.85
C PRO A 54 -1.98 11.56 4.28
N ASN A 55 -1.33 12.37 5.13
CA ASN A 55 -0.02 12.96 4.85
C ASN A 55 1.06 12.04 5.39
N ILE A 56 1.98 11.63 4.52
CA ILE A 56 3.12 10.82 4.89
C ILE A 56 4.35 11.71 4.77
N GLU A 57 5.06 11.85 5.88
CA GLU A 57 6.27 12.64 5.97
C GLU A 57 7.48 11.87 5.36
N PRO A 58 8.62 12.54 5.16
CA PRO A 58 9.86 11.86 4.82
C PRO A 58 10.34 10.93 5.94
N ASN A 59 11.27 10.02 5.63
CA ASN A 59 11.87 9.08 6.60
C ASN A 59 10.83 8.35 7.47
N THR A 60 9.71 7.97 6.87
CA THR A 60 8.57 7.36 7.55
C THR A 60 8.41 5.92 7.14
N ASP A 61 8.35 5.01 8.11
CA ASP A 61 7.94 3.62 7.89
C ASP A 61 6.42 3.54 7.86
N ILE A 62 5.87 3.24 6.69
CA ILE A 62 4.44 3.11 6.47
C ILE A 62 4.06 1.66 6.68
N LYS A 63 3.21 1.40 7.67
CA LYS A 63 2.69 0.07 8.00
C LYS A 63 1.20 0.01 7.68
N ILE A 64 0.84 -0.73 6.63
CA ILE A 64 -0.55 -0.90 6.19
C ILE A 64 -1.07 -2.23 6.72
N TYR A 65 -2.02 -2.18 7.65
CA TYR A 65 -2.66 -3.36 8.24
C TYR A 65 -4.07 -3.59 7.69
N LEU A 66 -4.39 -4.84 7.39
CA LEU A 66 -5.76 -5.30 7.28
C LEU A 66 -6.17 -6.00 8.57
N GLN A 67 -7.26 -5.55 9.18
CA GLN A 67 -7.84 -6.20 10.35
C GLN A 67 -9.24 -6.69 10.02
N THR A 68 -9.55 -7.92 10.40
CA THR A 68 -10.91 -8.45 10.38
C THR A 68 -11.46 -8.43 11.79
N ASN A 69 -12.73 -8.08 11.95
CA ASN A 69 -13.41 -8.04 13.24
C ASN A 69 -13.85 -9.43 13.76
N THR A 70 -13.24 -10.51 13.29
CA THR A 70 -13.63 -11.88 13.64
C THR A 70 -12.97 -12.31 14.95
N GLU A 71 -13.78 -12.57 15.98
CA GLU A 71 -13.29 -12.94 17.32
C GLU A 71 -12.78 -14.39 17.44
N SER A 72 -12.95 -15.28 16.44
CA SER A 72 -12.81 -16.72 16.75
C SER A 72 -12.38 -17.72 15.66
N ASN A 73 -12.01 -17.36 14.43
CA ASN A 73 -11.56 -18.38 13.44
C ASN A 73 -10.33 -17.92 12.64
N THR A 74 -9.27 -18.75 12.67
CA THR A 74 -8.01 -18.51 11.95
C THR A 74 -8.14 -18.58 10.43
N GLU A 75 -9.19 -19.22 9.91
CA GLU A 75 -9.41 -19.36 8.46
C GLU A 75 -10.02 -18.10 7.81
N SER A 76 -10.75 -17.30 8.59
CA SER A 76 -11.43 -16.08 8.14
C SER A 76 -10.57 -14.82 8.33
N LYS A 77 -9.23 -14.99 8.30
CA LYS A 77 -8.27 -13.89 8.40
C LYS A 77 -7.98 -13.32 7.01
N ALA A 78 -8.10 -11.99 6.86
CA ALA A 78 -7.70 -11.32 5.63
C ALA A 78 -6.18 -11.48 5.39
N THR A 79 -5.81 -11.86 4.17
CA THR A 79 -4.42 -12.00 3.74
C THR A 79 -4.15 -11.08 2.57
N ILE A 80 -3.27 -10.10 2.76
CA ILE A 80 -2.79 -9.22 1.68
C ILE A 80 -2.04 -10.08 0.67
N THR A 81 -2.43 -9.95 -0.60
CA THR A 81 -1.71 -10.53 -1.73
C THR A 81 -0.61 -9.59 -2.18
N TYR A 82 -0.92 -8.30 -2.35
CA TYR A 82 0.03 -7.23 -2.64
C TYR A 82 -0.62 -5.86 -2.46
N CYS A 83 0.21 -4.82 -2.33
CA CYS A 83 -0.18 -3.43 -2.48
C CYS A 83 0.36 -2.89 -3.81
N LYS A 84 -0.52 -2.41 -4.70
CA LYS A 84 -0.12 -1.77 -5.96
C LYS A 84 -0.14 -0.25 -5.77
N ILE A 85 0.99 0.41 -5.88
CA ILE A 85 1.14 1.86 -5.78
C ILE A 85 1.28 2.43 -7.19
N GLN A 86 0.53 3.48 -7.48
CA GLN A 86 0.58 4.22 -8.73
C GLN A 86 0.77 5.70 -8.44
N ASN A 87 1.62 6.33 -9.24
CA ASN A 87 1.79 7.76 -9.16
C ASN A 87 0.62 8.44 -9.89
N VAL A 88 -0.12 9.28 -9.16
CA VAL A 88 -1.18 10.13 -9.71
C VAL A 88 -0.84 11.62 -9.60
N GLY A 89 0.33 11.94 -9.03
CA GLY A 89 0.87 13.28 -8.90
C GLY A 89 1.57 13.75 -10.18
N LYS A 90 1.37 15.03 -10.52
CA LYS A 90 2.00 15.68 -11.69
C LYS A 90 3.51 15.87 -11.54
N VAL A 91 4.01 16.01 -10.31
CA VAL A 91 5.41 16.38 -10.00
C VAL A 91 6.37 15.23 -10.30
N PHE A 92 6.02 14.01 -9.88
CA PHE A 92 6.84 12.81 -10.10
C PHE A 92 7.10 12.53 -11.59
N THR A 93 6.14 12.84 -12.48
CA THR A 93 6.33 12.69 -13.94
C THR A 93 7.41 13.60 -14.50
N ILE A 94 7.63 14.77 -13.90
CA ILE A 94 8.61 15.76 -14.40
C ILE A 94 10.01 15.43 -13.87
N GLU A 95 10.13 15.01 -12.61
CA GLU A 95 11.44 14.70 -12.01
C GLU A 95 12.00 13.35 -12.46
N THR A 96 11.15 12.35 -12.68
CA THR A 96 11.58 11.07 -13.28
C THR A 96 12.17 11.24 -14.67
N GLN A 97 11.75 12.25 -15.44
CA GLN A 97 12.33 12.59 -16.74
C GLN A 97 13.70 13.28 -16.62
N LYS A 98 13.94 14.02 -15.53
CA LYS A 98 15.22 14.72 -15.27
C LYS A 98 16.28 13.82 -14.60
N SER A 99 15.84 12.89 -13.75
CA SER A 99 16.70 12.03 -12.92
C SER A 99 17.09 10.70 -13.58
N GLN A 100 16.84 10.51 -14.88
CA GLN A 100 17.16 9.28 -15.65
C GLN A 100 18.66 8.90 -15.68
N THR A 101 19.53 9.56 -14.93
CA THR A 101 20.97 9.32 -15.01
C THR A 101 21.52 8.28 -14.05
N LYS A 102 20.86 7.84 -12.95
CA LYS A 102 21.47 6.83 -12.04
C LYS A 102 20.60 5.84 -11.24
N SER A 103 19.26 5.92 -11.15
CA SER A 103 18.47 4.87 -10.47
C SER A 103 17.74 3.96 -11.46
N LEU A 104 17.84 2.64 -11.27
CA LEU A 104 17.15 1.62 -12.08
C LEU A 104 15.63 1.61 -11.85
N ASN A 105 15.17 2.12 -10.69
CA ASN A 105 13.77 2.17 -10.33
C ASN A 105 13.33 3.62 -10.03
N PRO A 106 12.32 4.16 -10.74
CA PRO A 106 11.82 5.51 -10.50
C PRO A 106 11.13 5.65 -9.14
N TRP A 107 10.71 4.56 -8.49
CA TRP A 107 10.10 4.65 -7.16
C TRP A 107 11.10 4.92 -6.05
N ASN A 108 12.40 4.77 -6.31
CA ASN A 108 13.45 5.08 -5.34
C ASN A 108 13.59 6.57 -5.01
N ILE A 109 12.91 7.47 -5.74
CA ILE A 109 12.83 8.88 -5.34
C ILE A 109 11.74 9.15 -4.29
N ILE A 110 10.78 8.23 -4.10
CA ILE A 110 9.72 8.35 -3.08
C ILE A 110 9.98 7.39 -1.92
N PHE A 111 10.33 6.14 -2.23
CA PHE A 111 10.47 5.08 -1.26
C PHE A 111 11.91 4.58 -1.18
N SER A 112 12.33 4.17 0.01
CA SER A 112 13.65 3.61 0.25
C SER A 112 13.57 2.09 0.19
N PHE A 113 14.17 1.49 -0.84
CA PHE A 113 14.38 0.05 -0.94
C PHE A 113 15.65 -0.28 -1.73
N THR A 114 16.17 -1.48 -1.49
CA THR A 114 17.43 -1.97 -2.06
C THR A 114 17.20 -2.93 -3.21
N THR A 115 18.25 -3.21 -3.99
CA THR A 115 18.21 -4.27 -5.01
C THR A 115 17.96 -5.65 -4.37
N GLU A 116 18.42 -5.88 -3.14
CA GLU A 116 18.13 -7.13 -2.41
C GLU A 116 16.63 -7.28 -2.14
N ASP A 117 15.93 -6.19 -1.81
CA ASP A 117 14.47 -6.21 -1.64
C ASP A 117 13.75 -6.53 -2.97
N GLU A 118 14.27 -6.06 -4.10
CA GLU A 118 13.72 -6.38 -5.43
C GLU A 118 13.97 -7.84 -5.82
N GLU A 119 15.19 -8.35 -5.61
CA GLU A 119 15.57 -9.74 -5.87
C GLU A 119 14.78 -10.72 -4.99
N ALA A 120 14.52 -10.34 -3.73
CA ALA A 120 13.64 -11.07 -2.82
C ALA A 120 12.15 -10.99 -3.21
N GLY A 121 11.79 -10.15 -4.18
CA GLY A 121 10.42 -9.96 -4.65
C GLY A 121 9.54 -9.14 -3.70
N LYS A 122 10.12 -8.41 -2.75
CA LYS A 122 9.40 -7.48 -1.88
C LYS A 122 8.86 -6.29 -2.67
N PHE A 123 9.66 -5.78 -3.60
CA PHE A 123 9.27 -4.69 -4.50
C PHE A 123 9.39 -5.14 -5.96
N ARG A 124 8.40 -4.79 -6.79
CA ARG A 124 8.45 -5.01 -8.24
C ARG A 124 7.84 -3.84 -8.99
N THR A 125 8.61 -3.25 -9.90
CA THR A 125 8.08 -2.22 -10.80
C THR A 125 7.63 -2.84 -12.12
N THR A 126 6.44 -2.48 -12.57
CA THR A 126 5.85 -2.96 -13.82
C THR A 126 6.03 -1.96 -14.97
N PRO A 127 5.93 -2.39 -16.25
CA PRO A 127 6.05 -1.50 -17.40
C PRO A 127 5.04 -0.35 -17.43
N ASP A 128 3.90 -0.47 -16.74
CA ASP A 128 2.91 0.59 -16.57
C ASP A 128 3.35 1.68 -15.55
N GLY A 129 4.55 1.56 -15.00
CA GLY A 129 5.13 2.49 -14.02
C GLY A 129 4.64 2.29 -12.59
N SER A 130 3.84 1.27 -12.30
CA SER A 130 3.37 0.97 -10.94
C SER A 130 4.41 0.23 -10.11
N LEU A 131 4.36 0.41 -8.79
CA LEU A 131 5.15 -0.35 -7.82
C LEU A 131 4.25 -1.37 -7.13
N TYR A 132 4.65 -2.63 -7.10
CA TYR A 132 4.01 -3.68 -6.33
C TYR A 132 4.84 -3.94 -5.08
N VAL A 133 4.18 -3.95 -3.93
CA VAL A 133 4.76 -4.26 -2.62
C VAL A 133 4.14 -5.55 -2.10
N SER A 134 4.96 -6.54 -1.82
CA SER A 134 4.54 -7.81 -1.23
C SER A 134 4.24 -7.65 0.27
N PRO A 135 3.35 -8.47 0.84
CA PRO A 135 3.11 -8.47 2.27
C PRO A 135 4.37 -8.85 3.06
N ASN A 136 4.40 -8.50 4.34
CA ASN A 136 5.43 -8.93 5.25
C ASN A 136 5.42 -10.47 5.33
N PRO A 137 6.57 -11.15 5.15
CA PRO A 137 6.62 -12.62 5.09
C PRO A 137 6.25 -13.31 6.40
N ARG A 138 6.22 -12.56 7.53
CA ARG A 138 5.83 -13.06 8.86
C ARG A 138 4.42 -12.65 9.26
N MET A 139 3.85 -11.63 8.60
CA MET A 139 2.52 -11.07 8.88
C MET A 139 1.80 -10.81 7.55
N SER A 140 1.00 -11.78 7.11
CA SER A 140 0.33 -11.76 5.81
C SER A 140 -0.73 -10.67 5.66
N ASP A 141 -1.11 -10.03 6.76
CA ASP A 141 -2.06 -8.92 6.88
C ASP A 141 -1.37 -7.54 6.92
N LEU A 142 -0.05 -7.49 6.73
CA LEU A 142 0.75 -6.28 6.80
C LEU A 142 1.54 -6.05 5.51
N VAL A 143 1.59 -4.80 5.05
CA VAL A 143 2.57 -4.30 4.07
C VAL A 143 3.39 -3.18 4.70
N GLU A 144 4.70 -3.20 4.48
CA GLU A 144 5.64 -2.22 5.02
C GLU A 144 6.45 -1.58 3.89
N ILE A 145 6.51 -0.25 3.88
CA ILE A 145 7.31 0.52 2.92
C ILE A 145 7.77 1.83 3.56
N THR A 146 9.03 2.17 3.37
CA THR A 146 9.64 3.36 3.97
C THR A 146 9.75 4.48 2.96
N THR A 147 9.39 5.71 3.31
CA THR A 147 9.64 6.89 2.48
C THR A 147 11.11 7.30 2.52
N GLN A 148 11.60 7.89 1.43
CA GLN A 148 12.94 8.46 1.37
C GLN A 148 13.13 9.62 2.35
N SER A 149 14.40 9.98 2.57
CA SER A 149 14.72 11.18 3.35
C SER A 149 14.26 12.44 2.65
N GLU A 150 14.06 13.48 3.46
CA GLU A 150 13.66 14.81 3.01
C GLU A 150 14.55 15.30 1.87
N ASP A 151 15.85 14.98 1.91
CA ASP A 151 16.85 15.40 0.92
C ASP A 151 16.77 14.71 -0.44
N VAL A 152 16.12 13.56 -0.51
CA VAL A 152 15.95 12.78 -1.74
C VAL A 152 14.57 12.98 -2.36
N LEU A 153 13.54 13.22 -1.52
CA LEU A 153 12.18 13.40 -1.99
C LEU A 153 12.03 14.59 -2.96
N PRO A 154 11.17 14.47 -3.99
CA PRO A 154 10.77 15.58 -4.85
C PRO A 154 10.31 16.79 -4.06
N GLU A 155 10.62 17.99 -4.56
CA GLU A 155 10.12 19.21 -3.94
C GLU A 155 8.58 19.28 -4.04
N GLY A 156 7.93 19.52 -2.90
CA GLY A 156 6.49 19.68 -2.82
C GLY A 156 5.72 18.39 -2.53
N LEU A 157 4.54 18.25 -3.16
CA LEU A 157 3.55 17.23 -2.86
C LEU A 157 3.48 16.17 -3.96
N THR A 158 3.70 14.91 -3.58
CA THR A 158 3.49 13.76 -4.45
C THR A 158 2.24 12.99 -4.03
N TYR A 159 1.24 12.96 -4.90
CA TYR A 159 0.03 12.17 -4.68
C TYR A 159 0.22 10.76 -5.22
N ILE A 160 -0.06 9.77 -4.38
CA ILE A 160 -0.04 8.36 -4.75
C ILE A 160 -1.43 7.78 -4.56
N SER A 161 -1.86 6.96 -5.51
CA SER A 161 -2.98 6.03 -5.30
C SER A 161 -2.39 4.67 -4.99
N TYR A 162 -2.98 3.94 -4.06
CA TYR A 162 -2.57 2.58 -3.79
C TYR A 162 -3.78 1.66 -3.71
N SER A 163 -3.64 0.44 -4.19
CA SER A 163 -4.65 -0.60 -4.18
C SER A 163 -4.17 -1.76 -3.32
N ILE A 164 -4.89 -2.06 -2.25
CA ILE A 164 -4.62 -3.22 -1.40
C ILE A 164 -5.43 -4.38 -1.94
N ILE A 165 -4.76 -5.37 -2.51
CA ILE A 165 -5.40 -6.61 -2.98
C ILE A 165 -5.23 -7.66 -1.90
N PHE A 166 -6.32 -8.27 -1.48
CA PHE A 166 -6.29 -9.28 -0.43
C PHE A 166 -7.30 -10.38 -0.69
N SER A 167 -7.07 -11.53 -0.07
CA SER A 167 -8.01 -12.64 -0.05
C SER A 167 -8.60 -12.84 1.34
N LEU A 168 -9.83 -13.36 1.37
CA LEU A 168 -10.54 -13.71 2.58
C LEU A 168 -11.40 -14.93 2.29
N PHE A 169 -11.34 -15.94 3.15
CA PHE A 169 -12.20 -17.12 3.06
C PHE A 169 -13.59 -16.76 3.56
N ILE A 170 -14.63 -17.10 2.78
CA ILE A 170 -16.03 -16.86 3.15
C ILE A 170 -16.65 -18.20 3.52
N GLU A 171 -16.85 -18.43 4.82
CA GLU A 171 -17.27 -19.71 5.38
C GLU A 171 -18.59 -20.20 4.77
N SER A 172 -19.61 -19.34 4.67
CA SER A 172 -20.90 -19.66 4.06
C SER A 172 -20.83 -20.10 2.59
N LYS A 173 -19.74 -19.77 1.89
CA LYS A 173 -19.48 -20.16 0.49
C LYS A 173 -18.42 -21.26 0.35
N GLY A 174 -17.70 -21.57 1.42
CA GLY A 174 -16.64 -22.58 1.44
C GLY A 174 -15.46 -22.29 0.50
N GLN A 175 -15.20 -21.02 0.17
CA GLN A 175 -14.14 -20.64 -0.77
C GLN A 175 -13.58 -19.24 -0.52
N SER A 176 -12.38 -18.97 -1.04
CA SER A 176 -11.72 -17.66 -0.93
C SER A 176 -12.20 -16.69 -2.01
N TYR A 177 -12.42 -15.45 -1.58
CA TYR A 177 -12.77 -14.32 -2.43
C TYR A 177 -11.62 -13.32 -2.45
N TYR A 178 -11.47 -12.59 -3.55
CA TYR A 178 -10.44 -11.55 -3.72
C TYR A 178 -11.08 -10.17 -3.73
N PHE A 179 -10.54 -9.29 -2.91
CA PHE A 179 -11.06 -7.95 -2.67
C PHE A 179 -10.01 -6.88 -2.92
N ARG A 180 -10.49 -5.65 -3.12
CA ARG A 180 -9.66 -4.47 -3.31
C ARG A 180 -10.19 -3.28 -2.52
N ILE A 181 -9.24 -2.52 -1.96
CA ILE A 181 -9.45 -1.20 -1.37
C ILE A 181 -8.53 -0.23 -2.12
N ASP A 182 -9.04 0.91 -2.58
CA ASP A 182 -8.33 1.90 -3.41
C ASP A 182 -8.19 3.28 -2.72
N PRO A 183 -7.42 3.37 -1.62
CA PRO A 183 -7.12 4.64 -0.97
C PRO A 183 -6.17 5.55 -1.79
N LEU A 184 -6.16 6.82 -1.38
CA LEU A 184 -5.18 7.83 -1.79
C LEU A 184 -4.28 8.17 -0.62
N ALA A 185 -3.05 8.60 -0.89
CA ALA A 185 -2.15 9.21 0.08
C ALA A 185 -1.36 10.36 -0.59
N LYS A 186 -0.80 11.25 0.23
CA LYS A 186 0.17 12.24 -0.22
C LYS A 186 1.47 12.05 0.56
N VAL A 187 2.58 12.13 -0.16
CA VAL A 187 3.94 12.17 0.40
C VAL A 187 4.43 13.60 0.23
N SER A 188 4.85 14.25 1.31
CA SER A 188 5.27 15.64 1.30
C SER A 188 6.73 15.80 1.68
N SER A 189 7.41 16.70 0.96
CA SER A 189 8.67 17.32 1.37
C SER A 189 8.35 18.68 2.00
N ASN A 190 8.92 18.99 3.17
CA ASN A 190 8.81 20.29 3.81
C ASN A 190 9.83 21.31 3.27
N ARG A 191 10.53 21.01 2.17
CA ARG A 191 11.48 21.94 1.56
C ARG A 191 10.74 23.17 0.99
N PRO A 192 11.15 24.40 1.35
CA PRO A 192 10.59 25.61 0.75
C PRO A 192 10.93 25.64 -0.75
N GLN A 193 9.94 25.99 -1.57
CA GLN A 193 10.15 26.20 -3.01
C GLN A 193 11.24 27.26 -3.21
N LYS A 194 12.33 26.89 -3.89
CA LYS A 194 13.40 27.82 -4.28
C LYS A 194 13.06 28.59 -5.54
#